data_AF-A0A3D3DIW4-F1
#
_entry.id   AF-A0A3D3DIW4-F1
#
_cell.length_a   1.000
_cell.length_b   1.000
_cell.length_c   1.000
_cell.angle_alpha   90.00
_cell.angle_beta   90.00
_cell.angle_gamma   90.00
#
_symmetry.space_group_name_H-M   'P 1'
#
loop_
_entity.id
_entity.type
_entity.pdbx_description
1 polymer ?
#
loop_
_entity_poly.entity_id
_entity_poly.type
_entity_poly.pdbx_seq_one_letter_code
_entity_poly.pdbx_strand_id
1 'polypeptide(L)'
;MAGNWDVGGFPGAYGDGDFVTFRDGASHPDITIAVGGVAPGSVLISNTATAYRFSGGSLGGAGPLVKQGAGPATLGAGNSYGGLTLVKAGTLIITAPNALGATSSGTVVSNGAALAFQGGVNYSSAEPVTLAGNGDGGGALYAVSGNNRFSGPITLAAAATISCASGELALAGINSAGFGLTCDAAGTIAVNGPISGTGSSLTKNGSGLLRLSGAGASPYSGNTVIHRGTLALADAAAIPYSPVITVADGASLEVSMVTGGFELGGLANQTLQGGGSVSGDVTVQMRGRLEPGDSLGTLTFLGNLTLASGALTVFELTNAPAMSGGTNDLIRVGGDLAVDN
;
A
#
# COMPACT_ATOMS: atom_id res chain seq x y z
N MET A 1 22.41 36.30 1.32
CA MET A 1 22.18 34.85 1.22
C MET A 1 23.25 34.30 0.30
N ALA A 2 24.31 33.71 0.86
CA ALA A 2 25.42 33.18 0.08
C ALA A 2 25.36 31.65 0.06
N GLY A 3 25.50 31.04 -1.13
CA GLY A 3 26.29 29.81 -1.26
C GLY A 3 25.67 28.56 -1.89
N ASN A 4 24.36 28.46 -2.10
CA ASN A 4 23.76 27.20 -2.60
C ASN A 4 23.14 27.31 -4.01
N TRP A 5 23.29 28.46 -4.68
CA TRP A 5 22.65 28.73 -5.97
C TRP A 5 23.72 28.83 -7.05
N ASP A 6 23.61 27.99 -8.06
CA ASP A 6 24.53 27.88 -9.19
C ASP A 6 23.77 28.23 -10.48
N VAL A 7 24.07 29.39 -11.06
CA VAL A 7 23.54 29.80 -12.37
C VAL A 7 24.64 29.55 -13.41
N GLY A 8 24.63 28.37 -14.04
CA GLY A 8 25.56 28.04 -15.12
C GLY A 8 27.04 27.94 -14.72
N GLY A 9 27.34 27.57 -13.47
CA GLY A 9 28.69 27.44 -12.90
C GLY A 9 29.09 28.59 -11.98
N PHE A 10 28.25 29.61 -11.79
CA PHE A 10 28.59 30.82 -11.02
C PHE A 10 27.62 31.08 -9.85
N PRO A 11 28.12 31.53 -8.68
CA PRO A 11 27.28 31.97 -7.58
C PRO A 11 26.45 33.20 -7.99
N GLY A 12 25.12 33.07 -7.98
CA GLY A 12 24.17 34.14 -8.31
C GLY A 12 23.07 34.31 -7.26
N ALA A 13 22.34 35.42 -7.32
CA ALA A 13 21.10 35.58 -6.58
C ALA A 13 19.95 34.91 -7.34
N TYR A 14 19.06 34.22 -6.64
CA TYR A 14 17.87 33.60 -7.22
C TYR A 14 16.90 34.65 -7.80
N GLY A 15 16.34 34.35 -8.98
CA GLY A 15 15.16 34.98 -9.55
C GLY A 15 14.09 33.95 -9.97
N ASP A 16 12.82 34.36 -9.97
CA ASP A 16 11.74 33.51 -10.49
C ASP A 16 11.97 33.15 -11.96
N GLY A 17 11.67 31.89 -12.30
CA GLY A 17 12.02 31.28 -13.58
C GLY A 17 13.36 30.55 -13.59
N ASP A 18 14.22 30.74 -12.58
CA ASP A 18 15.52 30.05 -12.51
C ASP A 18 15.35 28.54 -12.27
N PHE A 19 16.30 27.76 -12.81
CA PHE A 19 16.43 26.34 -12.50
C PHE A 19 17.26 26.15 -11.24
N VAL A 20 16.66 25.55 -10.22
CA VAL A 20 17.26 25.45 -8.88
C VAL A 20 17.77 24.04 -8.67
N THR A 21 19.04 23.90 -8.29
CA THR A 21 19.63 22.60 -7.94
C THR A 21 20.16 22.59 -6.51
N PHE A 22 19.73 21.60 -5.72
CA PHE A 22 20.20 21.32 -4.37
C PHE A 22 21.13 20.09 -4.41
N ARG A 23 22.39 20.21 -3.94
CA ARG A 23 23.42 19.14 -3.96
C ARG A 23 24.02 18.93 -2.58
N ASP A 24 24.67 17.79 -2.36
CA ASP A 24 25.43 17.57 -1.13
C ASP A 24 26.48 18.68 -0.89
N GLY A 25 26.87 18.86 0.37
CA GLY A 25 27.84 19.88 0.78
C GLY A 25 27.24 21.24 1.13
N ALA A 26 25.92 21.38 1.06
CA ALA A 26 25.22 22.56 1.59
C ALA A 26 25.43 22.69 3.11
N SER A 27 25.85 23.87 3.56
CA SER A 27 25.95 24.20 4.99
C SER A 27 24.59 24.46 5.66
N HIS A 28 23.54 24.64 4.85
CA HIS A 28 22.17 24.94 5.28
C HIS A 28 21.19 24.05 4.48
N PRO A 29 20.94 22.81 4.93
CA PRO A 29 20.01 21.90 4.27
C PRO A 29 18.54 22.15 4.63
N ASP A 30 18.30 22.97 5.65
CA ASP A 30 16.98 23.48 5.98
C ASP A 30 16.72 24.75 5.15
N ILE A 31 15.77 24.65 4.22
CA ILE A 31 15.39 25.69 3.27
C ILE A 31 14.07 26.29 3.72
N THR A 32 14.13 27.52 4.25
CA THR A 32 12.94 28.31 4.58
C THR A 32 12.63 29.27 3.44
N ILE A 33 11.52 29.02 2.76
CA ILE A 33 11.02 29.88 1.68
C ILE A 33 10.31 31.07 2.31
N ALA A 34 10.61 32.27 1.82
CA ALA A 34 10.02 33.50 2.31
C ALA A 34 8.49 33.50 2.18
N VAL A 35 7.83 34.26 3.06
CA VAL A 35 6.39 34.52 2.97
C VAL A 35 6.10 35.19 1.61
N GLY A 36 5.22 34.59 0.81
CA GLY A 36 4.97 34.95 -0.59
C GLY A 36 5.37 33.86 -1.60
N GLY A 37 6.20 32.91 -1.17
CA GLY A 37 6.65 31.81 -2.03
C GLY A 37 7.71 32.23 -3.04
N VAL A 38 8.10 31.28 -3.89
CA VAL A 38 9.04 31.45 -5.01
C VAL A 38 8.54 30.67 -6.21
N ALA A 39 8.84 31.08 -7.43
CA ALA A 39 8.40 30.41 -8.67
C ALA A 39 9.57 30.00 -9.58
N PRO A 40 10.35 28.97 -9.20
CA PRO A 40 11.45 28.49 -10.03
C PRO A 40 10.95 27.86 -11.34
N GLY A 41 11.78 27.89 -12.37
CA GLY A 41 11.54 27.22 -13.65
C GLY A 41 11.64 25.69 -13.56
N SER A 42 12.35 25.17 -12.55
CA SER A 42 12.39 23.76 -12.14
C SER A 42 13.15 23.62 -10.83
N VAL A 43 12.88 22.57 -10.06
CA VAL A 43 13.64 22.22 -8.86
C VAL A 43 14.25 20.83 -9.01
N LEU A 44 15.58 20.72 -8.89
CA LEU A 44 16.31 19.46 -8.84
C LEU A 44 16.93 19.29 -7.46
N ILE A 45 16.51 18.26 -6.73
CA ILE A 45 17.12 17.86 -5.46
C ILE A 45 17.98 16.63 -5.75
N SER A 46 19.30 16.80 -5.76
CA SER A 46 20.29 15.79 -6.11
C SER A 46 21.24 15.55 -4.95
N ASN A 47 20.75 14.88 -3.92
CA ASN A 47 21.44 14.64 -2.65
C ASN A 47 21.67 13.15 -2.38
N THR A 48 22.88 12.80 -1.97
CA THR A 48 23.28 11.42 -1.64
C THR A 48 23.19 11.18 -0.14
N ALA A 49 23.54 12.18 0.68
CA ALA A 49 23.56 12.06 2.13
C ALA A 49 22.87 13.23 2.84
N THR A 50 22.96 14.45 2.29
CA THR A 50 22.37 15.63 2.91
C THR A 50 20.84 15.54 2.94
N ALA A 51 20.22 15.59 4.12
CA ALA A 51 18.76 15.58 4.24
C ALA A 51 18.19 17.00 4.11
N TYR A 52 17.57 17.31 2.97
CA TYR A 52 16.96 18.62 2.74
C TYR A 52 15.58 18.74 3.39
N ARG A 53 15.26 19.89 3.98
CA ARG A 53 13.93 20.18 4.53
C ARG A 53 13.42 21.51 4.01
N PHE A 54 12.29 21.48 3.30
CA PHE A 54 11.65 22.67 2.74
C PHE A 54 10.46 23.07 3.62
N SER A 55 10.44 24.34 4.04
CA SER A 55 9.39 24.91 4.90
C SER A 55 9.13 26.38 4.55
N GLY A 56 8.11 26.99 5.17
CA GLY A 56 7.75 28.39 4.96
C GLY A 56 6.72 28.56 3.84
N GLY A 57 6.98 29.51 2.92
CA GLY A 57 6.13 29.78 1.75
C GLY A 57 6.14 28.65 0.71
N SER A 58 5.30 28.77 -0.33
CA SER A 58 5.14 27.74 -1.36
C SER A 58 6.27 27.75 -2.39
N LEU A 59 6.69 26.55 -2.82
CA LEU A 59 7.31 26.36 -4.13
C LEU A 59 6.23 26.45 -5.21
N GLY A 60 6.35 27.41 -6.11
CA GLY A 60 5.48 27.63 -7.26
C GLY A 60 6.21 27.41 -8.59
N GLY A 61 5.73 28.06 -9.65
CA GLY A 61 6.29 27.94 -11.00
C GLY A 61 5.65 26.80 -11.82
N ALA A 62 5.89 26.79 -13.13
CA ALA A 62 5.35 25.76 -14.02
C ALA A 62 6.24 24.50 -14.11
N GLY A 63 7.44 24.58 -13.54
CA GLY A 63 8.49 23.56 -13.66
C GLY A 63 8.26 22.28 -12.86
N PRO A 64 8.98 21.20 -13.20
CA PRO A 64 8.97 19.98 -12.42
C PRO A 64 9.77 20.11 -11.12
N LEU A 65 9.44 19.26 -10.15
CA LEU A 65 10.30 18.93 -9.01
C LEU A 65 10.87 17.53 -9.20
N VAL A 66 12.19 17.41 -9.28
CA VAL A 66 12.88 16.13 -9.44
C VAL A 66 13.70 15.83 -8.20
N LYS A 67 13.41 14.69 -7.55
CA LYS A 67 14.21 14.16 -6.44
C LYS A 67 15.06 12.99 -6.93
N GLN A 68 16.37 13.09 -6.79
CA GLN A 68 17.33 12.03 -7.10
C GLN A 68 18.44 11.95 -6.04
N GLY A 69 19.29 10.92 -6.14
CA GLY A 69 20.26 10.57 -5.10
C GLY A 69 19.60 9.90 -3.89
N ALA A 70 20.42 9.19 -3.09
CA ALA A 70 19.93 8.33 -2.02
C ALA A 70 19.43 9.08 -0.78
N GLY A 71 19.84 10.33 -0.56
CA GLY A 71 19.48 11.09 0.63
C GLY A 71 18.00 11.49 0.62
N PRO A 72 17.35 11.72 1.77
CA PRO A 72 15.95 12.11 1.81
C PRO A 72 15.75 13.61 1.53
N ALA A 73 14.55 13.99 1.09
CA ALA A 73 14.11 15.39 1.07
C ALA A 73 12.69 15.50 1.66
N THR A 74 12.43 16.54 2.45
CA THR A 74 11.12 16.75 3.10
C THR A 74 10.43 17.99 2.55
N LEU A 75 9.18 17.86 2.10
CA LEU A 75 8.30 18.98 1.77
C LEU A 75 7.31 19.21 2.91
N GLY A 76 7.56 20.27 3.70
CA GLY A 76 6.80 20.62 4.90
C GLY A 76 5.88 21.82 4.75
N ALA A 77 5.66 22.31 3.53
CA ALA A 77 4.71 23.37 3.22
C ALA A 77 3.82 22.94 2.04
N GLY A 78 2.62 23.53 1.95
CA GLY A 78 1.78 23.41 0.76
C GLY A 78 2.44 24.13 -0.41
N ASN A 79 2.56 23.46 -1.55
CA ASN A 79 3.22 23.96 -2.75
C ASN A 79 2.20 24.18 -3.87
N SER A 80 2.58 24.99 -4.87
CA SER A 80 1.72 25.39 -5.98
C SER A 80 2.37 25.24 -7.35
N TYR A 81 3.52 24.56 -7.44
CA TYR A 81 4.15 24.29 -8.73
C TYR A 81 3.25 23.41 -9.60
N GLY A 82 3.23 23.69 -10.90
CA GLY A 82 2.35 23.02 -11.87
C GLY A 82 2.97 21.79 -12.54
N GLY A 83 4.28 21.63 -12.48
CA GLY A 83 5.00 20.55 -13.15
C GLY A 83 4.96 19.23 -12.38
N LEU A 84 5.40 18.17 -13.06
CA LEU A 84 5.48 16.81 -12.52
C LEU A 84 6.40 16.76 -11.27
N THR A 85 5.96 16.05 -10.23
CA THR A 85 6.88 15.56 -9.19
C THR A 85 7.46 14.22 -9.61
N LEU A 86 8.77 14.15 -9.81
CA LEU A 86 9.46 12.92 -10.18
C LEU A 86 10.44 12.49 -9.09
N VAL A 87 10.15 11.38 -8.41
CA VAL A 87 11.03 10.75 -7.43
C VAL A 87 11.81 9.63 -8.12
N LYS A 88 13.06 9.91 -8.49
CA LYS A 88 13.94 8.97 -9.20
C LYS A 88 14.73 8.04 -8.28
N ALA A 89 15.09 8.52 -7.09
CA ALA A 89 15.86 7.79 -6.10
C ALA A 89 15.71 8.42 -4.70
N GLY A 90 15.94 7.59 -3.68
CA GLY A 90 15.77 7.95 -2.27
C GLY A 90 14.31 8.25 -1.92
N THR A 91 14.11 8.89 -0.77
CA THR A 91 12.78 9.23 -0.25
C THR A 91 12.44 10.70 -0.44
N LEU A 92 11.25 10.99 -0.98
CA LEU A 92 10.59 12.29 -0.84
C LEU A 92 9.54 12.19 0.28
N ILE A 93 9.72 12.92 1.37
CA ILE A 93 8.88 12.86 2.57
C ILE A 93 7.92 14.04 2.58
N ILE A 94 6.64 13.75 2.78
CA ILE A 94 5.54 14.72 2.84
C ILE A 94 5.09 14.86 4.28
N THR A 95 5.14 16.10 4.79
CA THR A 95 4.69 16.44 6.16
C THR A 95 3.63 17.54 6.17
N ALA A 96 3.10 17.92 5.01
CA ALA A 96 2.06 18.94 4.87
C ALA A 96 1.05 18.56 3.76
N PRO A 97 -0.22 19.00 3.88
CA PRO A 97 -1.18 18.88 2.78
C PRO A 97 -0.73 19.71 1.57
N ASN A 98 -1.08 19.28 0.36
CA ASN A 98 -0.74 19.96 -0.90
C ASN A 98 0.76 20.15 -1.16
N ALA A 99 1.64 19.41 -0.49
CA ALA A 99 3.07 19.53 -0.67
C ALA A 99 3.58 19.09 -2.06
N LEU A 100 2.82 18.29 -2.82
CA LEU A 100 3.22 17.81 -4.16
C LEU A 100 2.84 18.79 -5.29
N GLY A 101 2.38 19.99 -4.97
CA GLY A 101 2.02 21.00 -5.96
C GLY A 101 0.60 20.85 -6.48
N ALA A 102 0.36 21.38 -7.68
CA ALA A 102 -0.92 21.29 -8.37
C ALA A 102 -1.18 19.87 -8.90
N THR A 103 -2.45 19.47 -8.96
CA THR A 103 -2.80 18.06 -9.20
C THR A 103 -2.76 17.59 -10.66
N SER A 104 -2.41 18.47 -11.59
CA SER A 104 -2.59 18.22 -13.04
C SER A 104 -1.52 17.31 -13.63
N SER A 105 -0.28 17.43 -13.13
CA SER A 105 0.87 16.70 -13.70
C SER A 105 1.13 15.38 -12.98
N GLY A 106 0.69 15.26 -11.72
CA GLY A 106 0.88 14.05 -10.95
C GLY A 106 2.28 13.91 -10.34
N THR A 107 2.43 12.77 -9.67
CA THR A 107 3.67 12.35 -9.03
C THR A 107 4.06 10.96 -9.54
N VAL A 108 5.30 10.79 -9.95
CA VAL A 108 5.86 9.51 -10.41
C VAL A 108 6.99 9.08 -9.48
N VAL A 109 6.84 7.89 -8.91
CA VAL A 109 7.86 7.23 -8.09
C VAL A 109 8.50 6.12 -8.89
N SER A 110 9.79 6.28 -9.19
CA SER A 110 10.57 5.32 -9.98
C SER A 110 10.96 4.10 -9.14
N ASN A 111 11.33 3.01 -9.83
CA ASN A 111 11.83 1.80 -9.17
C ASN A 111 13.01 2.11 -8.24
N GLY A 112 12.92 1.65 -6.99
CA GLY A 112 13.92 1.89 -5.94
C GLY A 112 13.80 3.24 -5.22
N ALA A 113 12.78 4.04 -5.49
CA ALA A 113 12.52 5.32 -4.84
C ALA A 113 11.22 5.27 -4.02
N ALA A 114 11.06 6.19 -3.06
CA ALA A 114 9.90 6.21 -2.18
C ALA A 114 9.26 7.60 -2.07
N LEU A 115 7.93 7.63 -2.09
CA LEU A 115 7.12 8.73 -1.60
C LEU A 115 6.64 8.39 -0.19
N ALA A 116 6.99 9.19 0.80
CA ALA A 116 6.67 8.93 2.19
C ALA A 116 5.74 9.99 2.79
N PHE A 117 4.89 9.59 3.73
CA PHE A 117 4.05 10.48 4.53
C PHE A 117 4.40 10.32 6.01
N GLN A 118 4.47 11.45 6.72
CA GLN A 118 4.86 11.45 8.13
C GLN A 118 4.12 12.53 8.92
N GLY A 119 3.69 12.19 10.13
CA GLY A 119 3.20 13.15 11.10
C GLY A 119 1.70 13.44 11.04
N GLY A 120 0.92 12.60 10.35
CA GLY A 120 -0.54 12.71 10.32
C GLY A 120 -1.07 13.61 9.21
N VAL A 121 -0.49 13.51 8.02
CA VAL A 121 -0.85 14.34 6.87
C VAL A 121 -2.22 13.95 6.32
N ASN A 122 -3.12 14.91 6.18
CA ASN A 122 -4.38 14.74 5.43
C ASN A 122 -4.25 15.32 4.03
N TYR A 123 -3.84 14.50 3.06
CA TYR A 123 -3.70 14.88 1.65
C TYR A 123 -5.02 14.63 0.90
N SER A 124 -5.94 15.58 1.01
CA SER A 124 -7.31 15.45 0.48
C SER A 124 -7.43 15.70 -1.03
N SER A 125 -6.46 16.41 -1.62
CA SER A 125 -6.40 16.70 -3.06
C SER A 125 -6.16 15.44 -3.89
N ALA A 126 -6.84 15.35 -5.04
CA ALA A 126 -6.81 14.18 -5.91
C ALA A 126 -5.60 14.16 -6.86
N GLU A 127 -4.40 14.28 -6.30
CA GLU A 127 -3.13 14.17 -7.04
C GLU A 127 -2.93 12.73 -7.53
N PRO A 128 -2.76 12.47 -8.85
CA PRO A 128 -2.46 11.12 -9.31
C PRO A 128 -1.02 10.72 -8.96
N VAL A 129 -0.86 9.53 -8.37
CA VAL A 129 0.46 8.94 -8.08
C VAL A 129 0.66 7.67 -8.90
N THR A 130 1.78 7.59 -9.62
CA THR A 130 2.24 6.38 -10.28
C THR A 130 3.41 5.78 -9.51
N LEU A 131 3.32 4.50 -9.14
CA LEU A 131 4.35 3.79 -8.37
C LEU A 131 5.01 2.70 -9.22
N ALA A 132 6.34 2.63 -9.21
CA ALA A 132 7.09 1.51 -9.77
C ALA A 132 8.03 0.94 -8.69
N GLY A 133 8.03 -0.38 -8.53
CA GLY A 133 8.99 -1.07 -7.70
C GLY A 133 8.69 -1.07 -6.20
N ASN A 134 9.60 -1.67 -5.44
CA ASN A 134 9.40 -1.96 -4.01
C ASN A 134 9.85 -0.82 -3.09
N GLY A 135 10.22 0.33 -3.66
CA GLY A 135 10.80 1.46 -2.93
C GLY A 135 12.26 1.29 -2.53
N ASP A 136 12.71 2.16 -1.62
CA ASP A 136 14.09 2.27 -1.14
C ASP A 136 14.38 1.44 0.15
N GLY A 137 13.48 0.50 0.47
CA GLY A 137 13.48 -0.27 1.71
C GLY A 137 12.21 -0.04 2.56
N GLY A 138 11.54 1.11 2.40
CA GLY A 138 10.29 1.43 3.09
C GLY A 138 9.01 1.13 2.30
N GLY A 139 9.10 0.75 1.02
CA GLY A 139 7.96 0.73 0.08
C GLY A 139 7.99 1.95 -0.87
N ALA A 140 7.44 1.81 -2.07
CA ALA A 140 7.34 2.92 -3.03
C ALA A 140 6.37 4.01 -2.56
N LEU A 141 5.36 3.63 -1.77
CA LEU A 141 4.57 4.52 -0.95
C LEU A 141 4.67 4.09 0.51
N TYR A 142 5.06 5.00 1.41
CA TYR A 142 5.42 4.65 2.77
C TYR A 142 4.83 5.60 3.82
N ALA A 143 4.01 5.10 4.74
CA ALA A 143 3.64 5.85 5.94
C ALA A 143 4.64 5.58 7.08
N VAL A 144 5.42 6.60 7.42
CA VAL A 144 6.47 6.52 8.45
C VAL A 144 5.84 6.53 9.85
N SER A 145 4.96 7.49 10.10
CA SER A 145 4.29 7.66 11.39
C SER A 145 3.04 8.52 11.30
N GLY A 146 2.17 8.39 12.31
CA GLY A 146 0.90 9.12 12.41
C GLY A 146 -0.17 8.57 11.46
N ASN A 147 -1.37 9.14 11.56
CA ASN A 147 -2.51 8.75 10.72
C ASN A 147 -2.53 9.63 9.47
N ASN A 148 -2.04 9.09 8.36
CA ASN A 148 -1.92 9.77 7.09
C ASN A 148 -3.05 9.36 6.16
N ARG A 149 -3.53 10.30 5.34
CA ARG A 149 -4.51 10.07 4.29
C ARG A 149 -3.97 10.57 2.96
N PHE A 150 -4.12 9.76 1.92
CA PHE A 150 -3.92 10.15 0.54
C PHE A 150 -5.18 9.84 -0.28
N SER A 151 -5.87 10.89 -0.73
CA SER A 151 -7.13 10.76 -1.47
C SER A 151 -6.94 10.64 -2.99
N GLY A 152 -5.72 10.82 -3.49
CA GLY A 152 -5.41 10.74 -4.92
C GLY A 152 -5.44 9.32 -5.46
N PRO A 153 -5.71 9.14 -6.77
CA PRO A 153 -5.65 7.83 -7.40
C PRO A 153 -4.21 7.33 -7.44
N ILE A 154 -4.03 6.04 -7.14
CA ILE A 154 -2.74 5.35 -7.22
C ILE A 154 -2.79 4.36 -8.39
N THR A 155 -1.79 4.41 -9.27
CA THR A 155 -1.60 3.43 -10.36
C THR A 155 -0.23 2.79 -10.26
N LEU A 156 -0.14 1.48 -10.43
CA LEU A 156 1.13 0.78 -10.52
C LEU A 156 1.66 0.77 -11.96
N ALA A 157 2.96 0.98 -12.12
CA ALA A 157 3.70 0.86 -13.38
C ALA A 157 4.70 -0.32 -13.38
N ALA A 158 4.86 -0.98 -12.23
CA ALA A 158 5.55 -2.25 -12.03
C ALA A 158 5.00 -2.89 -10.75
N ALA A 159 5.41 -4.12 -10.43
CA ALA A 159 5.14 -4.68 -9.11
C ALA A 159 5.65 -3.71 -8.03
N ALA A 160 4.85 -3.46 -7.00
CA ALA A 160 5.16 -2.42 -6.02
C ALA A 160 4.75 -2.76 -4.60
N THR A 161 5.45 -2.15 -3.66
CA THR A 161 5.17 -2.26 -2.23
C THR A 161 4.62 -0.94 -1.68
N ILE A 162 3.52 -1.01 -0.95
CA ILE A 162 3.00 0.05 -0.11
C ILE A 162 3.16 -0.38 1.34
N SER A 163 3.71 0.48 2.20
CA SER A 163 3.97 0.11 3.60
C SER A 163 3.46 1.14 4.59
N CYS A 164 3.17 0.68 5.80
CA CYS A 164 2.84 1.52 6.94
C CYS A 164 3.59 1.00 8.17
N ALA A 165 4.56 1.77 8.68
CA ALA A 165 5.34 1.38 9.85
C ALA A 165 4.56 1.52 11.16
N SER A 166 3.73 2.55 11.27
CA SER A 166 2.88 2.81 12.44
C SER A 166 1.73 3.74 12.10
N GLY A 167 0.68 3.77 12.93
CA GLY A 167 -0.53 4.55 12.65
C GLY A 167 -1.37 3.94 11.53
N GLU A 168 -2.07 4.79 10.78
CA GLU A 168 -2.87 4.40 9.62
C GLU A 168 -2.40 5.14 8.34
N LEU A 169 -2.35 4.42 7.21
CA LEU A 169 -2.31 4.99 5.87
C LEU A 169 -3.66 4.73 5.17
N ALA A 170 -4.49 5.78 5.08
CA ALA A 170 -5.79 5.71 4.41
C ALA A 170 -5.67 6.11 2.93
N LEU A 171 -6.09 5.21 2.04
CA LEU A 171 -6.02 5.33 0.59
C LEU A 171 -7.42 5.31 -0.03
N ALA A 172 -7.62 6.02 -1.13
CA ALA A 172 -8.91 6.07 -1.83
C ALA A 172 -9.18 4.86 -2.73
N GLY A 173 -8.15 4.19 -3.23
CA GLY A 173 -8.24 3.06 -4.17
C GLY A 173 -6.93 2.89 -4.93
N ILE A 174 -6.71 1.71 -5.51
CA ILE A 174 -5.44 1.37 -6.18
C ILE A 174 -5.75 0.66 -7.50
N ASN A 175 -5.21 1.17 -8.60
CA ASN A 175 -5.16 0.44 -9.87
C ASN A 175 -3.81 -0.28 -9.98
N SER A 176 -3.83 -1.60 -9.78
CA SER A 176 -2.62 -2.42 -9.84
C SER A 176 -2.18 -2.73 -11.28
N ALA A 177 -3.01 -2.41 -12.29
CA ALA A 177 -2.68 -2.45 -13.71
C ALA A 177 -2.03 -3.77 -14.21
N GLY A 178 -2.39 -4.91 -13.63
CA GLY A 178 -1.83 -6.24 -13.96
C GLY A 178 -0.54 -6.58 -13.23
N PHE A 179 -0.01 -5.68 -12.41
CA PHE A 179 1.16 -5.91 -11.56
C PHE A 179 0.78 -6.44 -10.18
N GLY A 180 1.72 -7.12 -9.51
CA GLY A 180 1.56 -7.53 -8.12
C GLY A 180 1.65 -6.34 -7.16
N LEU A 181 0.69 -6.25 -6.24
CA LEU A 181 0.68 -5.29 -5.15
C LEU A 181 1.06 -5.99 -3.84
N THR A 182 2.11 -5.50 -3.19
CA THR A 182 2.46 -5.89 -1.82
C THR A 182 2.06 -4.78 -0.86
N CYS A 183 1.32 -5.13 0.18
CA CYS A 183 1.00 -4.26 1.31
C CYS A 183 1.76 -4.75 2.54
N ASP A 184 2.81 -4.04 2.96
CA ASP A 184 3.59 -4.35 4.15
C ASP A 184 3.17 -3.47 5.33
N ALA A 185 2.20 -3.96 6.10
CA ALA A 185 1.59 -3.20 7.18
C ALA A 185 2.14 -3.68 8.53
N ALA A 186 2.95 -2.87 9.20
CA ALA A 186 3.22 -2.99 10.63
C ALA A 186 2.18 -2.19 11.44
N GLY A 187 1.74 -1.03 10.92
CA GLY A 187 0.54 -0.32 11.32
C GLY A 187 -0.70 -0.79 10.53
N THR A 188 -1.56 0.15 10.16
CA THR A 188 -2.75 -0.11 9.35
C THR A 188 -2.61 0.51 7.96
N ILE A 189 -2.84 -0.28 6.92
CA ILE A 189 -3.12 0.22 5.57
C ILE A 189 -4.63 0.08 5.35
N ALA A 190 -5.33 1.18 5.12
CA ALA A 190 -6.77 1.21 4.91
C ALA A 190 -7.07 1.62 3.47
N VAL A 191 -7.52 0.68 2.64
CA VAL A 191 -7.94 0.96 1.26
C VAL A 191 -9.46 1.11 1.26
N ASN A 192 -9.93 2.36 1.14
CA ASN A 192 -11.34 2.73 1.26
C ASN A 192 -12.07 2.71 -0.10
N GLY A 193 -11.41 2.24 -1.15
CA GLY A 193 -12.01 1.96 -2.45
C GLY A 193 -11.43 0.67 -3.02
N PRO A 194 -11.79 0.30 -4.27
CA PRO A 194 -11.37 -0.97 -4.84
C PRO A 194 -9.86 -1.01 -5.11
N ILE A 195 -9.29 -2.20 -4.95
CA ILE A 195 -8.04 -2.58 -5.61
C ILE A 195 -8.42 -3.23 -6.94
N SER A 196 -8.01 -2.65 -8.07
CA SER A 196 -8.30 -3.15 -9.42
C SER A 196 -7.03 -3.60 -10.15
N GLY A 197 -7.21 -4.21 -11.32
CA GLY A 197 -6.12 -4.74 -12.15
C GLY A 197 -6.31 -6.23 -12.45
N THR A 198 -6.78 -6.56 -13.64
CA THR A 198 -6.91 -7.96 -14.07
C THR A 198 -5.53 -8.63 -14.09
N GLY A 199 -5.44 -9.82 -13.49
CA GLY A 199 -4.20 -10.57 -13.34
C GLY A 199 -3.31 -10.13 -12.17
N SER A 200 -3.59 -8.98 -11.53
CA SER A 200 -2.83 -8.51 -10.38
C SER A 200 -3.03 -9.41 -9.16
N SER A 201 -1.94 -9.77 -8.50
CA SER A 201 -1.95 -10.42 -7.19
C SER A 201 -1.94 -9.41 -6.05
N LEU A 202 -2.50 -9.80 -4.90
CA LEU A 202 -2.41 -9.04 -3.65
C LEU A 202 -1.60 -9.85 -2.62
N THR A 203 -0.58 -9.23 -2.04
CA THR A 203 0.22 -9.83 -0.97
C THR A 203 0.18 -8.96 0.28
N LYS A 204 -0.25 -9.54 1.40
CA LYS A 204 -0.25 -8.90 2.71
C LYS A 204 0.92 -9.41 3.56
N ASN A 205 1.84 -8.49 3.86
CA ASN A 205 2.99 -8.67 4.75
C ASN A 205 2.87 -7.77 5.99
N GLY A 206 3.83 -7.88 6.91
CA GLY A 206 3.86 -7.11 8.15
C GLY A 206 2.85 -7.61 9.19
N SER A 207 3.11 -7.33 10.46
CA SER A 207 2.31 -7.86 11.59
C SER A 207 0.97 -7.14 11.82
N GLY A 208 0.77 -5.99 11.20
CA GLY A 208 -0.41 -5.15 11.34
C GLY A 208 -1.54 -5.49 10.37
N LEU A 209 -2.37 -4.50 10.08
CA LEU A 209 -3.65 -4.66 9.39
C LEU A 209 -3.60 -4.10 7.96
N LEU A 210 -4.08 -4.87 6.99
CA LEU A 210 -4.60 -4.34 5.73
C LEU A 210 -6.12 -4.43 5.78
N ARG A 211 -6.81 -3.29 5.74
CA ARG A 211 -8.27 -3.22 5.73
C ARG A 211 -8.75 -2.80 4.35
N LEU A 212 -9.64 -3.60 3.77
CA LEU A 212 -10.42 -3.25 2.58
C LEU A 212 -11.84 -2.95 3.06
N SER A 213 -12.31 -1.71 2.88
CA SER A 213 -13.63 -1.26 3.37
C SER A 213 -14.32 -0.30 2.39
N GLY A 214 -14.07 -0.48 1.10
CA GLY A 214 -14.76 0.29 0.06
C GLY A 214 -16.18 -0.22 -0.17
N ALA A 215 -17.03 0.62 -0.80
CA ALA A 215 -18.43 0.31 -1.09
C ALA A 215 -18.65 -0.78 -2.17
N GLY A 216 -17.65 -1.63 -2.44
CA GLY A 216 -17.75 -2.69 -3.43
C GLY A 216 -16.51 -3.58 -3.51
N ALA A 217 -16.59 -4.56 -4.42
CA ALA A 217 -15.54 -5.54 -4.65
C ALA A 217 -14.25 -4.91 -5.17
N SER A 218 -13.12 -5.49 -4.78
CA SER A 218 -11.82 -5.28 -5.41
C SER A 218 -11.67 -6.25 -6.60
N PRO A 219 -11.71 -5.78 -7.86
CA PRO A 219 -11.83 -6.66 -9.03
C PRO A 219 -10.49 -7.20 -9.55
N TYR A 220 -9.40 -7.13 -8.78
CA TYR A 220 -8.17 -7.83 -9.16
C TYR A 220 -8.42 -9.35 -9.21
N SER A 221 -7.72 -10.06 -10.09
CA SER A 221 -8.02 -11.47 -10.40
C SER A 221 -6.84 -12.42 -10.26
N GLY A 222 -5.72 -11.95 -9.68
CA GLY A 222 -4.64 -12.81 -9.21
C GLY A 222 -4.88 -13.25 -7.76
N ASN A 223 -3.98 -14.10 -7.26
CA ASN A 223 -4.09 -14.66 -5.91
C ASN A 223 -3.97 -13.60 -4.81
N THR A 224 -4.63 -13.87 -3.69
CA THR A 224 -4.46 -13.14 -2.43
C THR A 224 -3.66 -14.00 -1.47
N VAL A 225 -2.52 -13.48 -1.01
CA VAL A 225 -1.66 -14.18 -0.05
C VAL A 225 -1.48 -13.33 1.20
N ILE A 226 -1.85 -13.87 2.35
CA ILE A 226 -1.67 -13.25 3.66
C ILE A 226 -0.51 -13.98 4.35
N HIS A 227 0.71 -13.44 4.26
CA HIS A 227 1.88 -14.04 4.88
C HIS A 227 1.94 -13.76 6.39
N ARG A 228 1.55 -12.56 6.82
CA ARG A 228 1.63 -12.11 8.22
C ARG A 228 0.53 -11.10 8.55
N GLY A 229 0.17 -11.03 9.83
CA GLY A 229 -0.84 -10.10 10.34
C GLY A 229 -2.22 -10.40 9.79
N THR A 230 -3.03 -9.35 9.63
CA THR A 230 -4.45 -9.49 9.27
C THR A 230 -4.77 -8.79 7.94
N LEU A 231 -5.47 -9.49 7.05
CA LEU A 231 -6.28 -8.87 6.00
C LEU A 231 -7.73 -8.83 6.48
N ALA A 232 -8.31 -7.64 6.64
CA ALA A 232 -9.73 -7.49 6.98
C ALA A 232 -10.54 -7.04 5.77
N LEU A 233 -11.66 -7.70 5.54
CA LEU A 233 -12.72 -7.26 4.65
C LEU A 233 -13.87 -6.72 5.52
N ALA A 234 -14.37 -5.53 5.19
CA ALA A 234 -15.46 -4.90 5.93
C ALA A 234 -16.52 -4.33 4.98
N ASP A 235 -17.73 -4.16 5.50
CA ASP A 235 -18.88 -3.62 4.77
C ASP A 235 -19.21 -4.45 3.52
N ALA A 236 -19.15 -3.83 2.34
CA ALA A 236 -19.37 -4.46 1.04
C ALA A 236 -18.06 -4.83 0.33
N ALA A 237 -16.91 -4.77 1.03
CA ALA A 237 -15.63 -5.15 0.45
C ALA A 237 -15.59 -6.67 0.21
N ALA A 238 -15.21 -7.04 -1.00
CA ALA A 238 -15.06 -8.44 -1.43
C ALA A 238 -13.84 -8.59 -2.34
N ILE A 239 -13.34 -9.81 -2.46
CA ILE A 239 -12.22 -10.19 -3.34
C ILE A 239 -12.65 -11.32 -4.30
N PRO A 240 -13.77 -11.15 -5.05
CA PRO A 240 -14.51 -12.26 -5.64
C PRO A 240 -13.80 -12.95 -6.81
N TYR A 241 -12.75 -12.32 -7.36
CA TYR A 241 -11.99 -12.86 -8.48
C TYR A 241 -10.61 -13.41 -8.09
N SER A 242 -10.24 -13.38 -6.81
CA SER A 242 -9.04 -14.06 -6.33
C SER A 242 -9.28 -15.58 -6.41
N PRO A 243 -8.57 -16.33 -7.28
CA PRO A 243 -8.83 -17.76 -7.42
C PRO A 243 -8.29 -18.56 -6.22
N VAL A 244 -7.20 -18.09 -5.60
CA VAL A 244 -6.63 -18.68 -4.39
C VAL A 244 -6.43 -17.60 -3.33
N ILE A 245 -6.94 -17.85 -2.13
CA ILE A 245 -6.74 -17.07 -0.92
C ILE A 245 -5.90 -17.92 0.02
N THR A 246 -4.62 -17.57 0.20
CA THR A 246 -3.72 -18.25 1.13
C THR A 246 -3.63 -17.49 2.44
N VAL A 247 -3.95 -18.14 3.55
CA VAL A 247 -3.74 -17.63 4.91
C VAL A 247 -2.61 -18.43 5.54
N ALA A 248 -1.40 -17.86 5.56
CA ALA A 248 -0.24 -18.54 6.13
C ALA A 248 -0.39 -18.78 7.63
N ASP A 249 0.43 -19.69 8.18
CA ASP A 249 0.47 -19.93 9.62
C ASP A 249 0.75 -18.64 10.41
N GLY A 250 0.00 -18.43 11.49
CA GLY A 250 0.03 -17.21 12.28
C GLY A 250 -0.55 -15.95 11.62
N ALA A 251 -1.08 -16.03 10.40
CA ALA A 251 -1.82 -14.95 9.75
C ALA A 251 -3.34 -15.10 9.90
N SER A 252 -4.07 -14.02 9.61
CA SER A 252 -5.53 -13.98 9.74
C SER A 252 -6.22 -13.33 8.55
N LEU A 253 -7.33 -13.92 8.12
CA LEU A 253 -8.37 -13.29 7.31
C LEU A 253 -9.53 -12.89 8.22
N GLU A 254 -9.86 -11.61 8.30
CA GLU A 254 -10.95 -11.09 9.13
C GLU A 254 -12.14 -10.70 8.26
N VAL A 255 -13.25 -11.40 8.41
CA VAL A 255 -14.47 -11.20 7.59
C VAL A 255 -15.73 -11.01 8.44
N SER A 256 -15.61 -10.86 9.77
CA SER A 256 -16.77 -10.64 10.65
C SER A 256 -17.54 -9.35 10.35
N MET A 257 -16.92 -8.40 9.64
CA MET A 257 -17.53 -7.14 9.23
C MET A 257 -18.13 -7.17 7.82
N VAL A 258 -18.07 -8.30 7.10
CA VAL A 258 -18.67 -8.43 5.77
C VAL A 258 -20.17 -8.57 5.91
N THR A 259 -20.92 -7.65 5.28
CA THR A 259 -22.38 -7.67 5.32
C THR A 259 -22.90 -8.90 4.58
N GLY A 260 -23.68 -9.74 5.27
CA GLY A 260 -24.22 -10.99 4.71
C GLY A 260 -23.30 -12.22 4.86
N GLY A 261 -22.14 -12.07 5.50
CA GLY A 261 -21.16 -13.15 5.68
C GLY A 261 -20.20 -13.28 4.49
N PHE A 262 -19.13 -14.06 4.67
CA PHE A 262 -18.15 -14.31 3.61
C PHE A 262 -18.48 -15.57 2.83
N GLU A 263 -18.68 -15.43 1.53
CA GLU A 263 -18.97 -16.54 0.63
C GLU A 263 -17.71 -16.94 -0.16
N LEU A 264 -17.32 -18.20 -0.06
CA LEU A 264 -16.20 -18.80 -0.82
C LEU A 264 -16.74 -19.66 -1.96
N GLY A 265 -16.19 -19.52 -3.16
CA GLY A 265 -16.62 -20.26 -4.35
C GLY A 265 -16.91 -19.30 -5.49
N GLY A 266 -18.03 -18.57 -5.41
CA GLY A 266 -18.31 -17.36 -6.20
C GLY A 266 -17.91 -17.43 -7.68
N LEU A 267 -17.42 -16.30 -8.21
CA LEU A 267 -17.12 -16.12 -9.63
C LEU A 267 -15.81 -16.77 -10.08
N ALA A 268 -14.91 -17.10 -9.14
CA ALA A 268 -13.57 -17.61 -9.44
C ALA A 268 -13.32 -19.06 -9.01
N ASN A 269 -14.31 -19.79 -8.47
CA ASN A 269 -14.14 -21.10 -7.84
C ASN A 269 -13.06 -21.05 -6.75
N GLN A 270 -13.23 -20.10 -5.83
CA GLN A 270 -12.18 -19.71 -4.91
C GLN A 270 -11.73 -20.87 -4.03
N THR A 271 -10.41 -21.01 -3.90
CA THR A 271 -9.77 -21.89 -2.92
C THR A 271 -9.29 -21.06 -1.74
N LEU A 272 -9.69 -21.44 -0.53
CA LEU A 272 -9.11 -20.93 0.71
C LEU A 272 -8.15 -22.01 1.25
N GLN A 273 -6.90 -21.64 1.43
CA GLN A 273 -5.83 -22.56 1.82
C GLN A 273 -4.91 -22.00 2.90
N GLY A 274 -4.06 -22.86 3.47
CA GLY A 274 -3.04 -22.47 4.45
C GLY A 274 -3.38 -22.87 5.89
N GLY A 275 -2.43 -22.62 6.80
CA GLY A 275 -2.53 -22.97 8.23
C GLY A 275 -3.02 -21.83 9.14
N GLY A 276 -3.48 -20.72 8.58
CA GLY A 276 -3.85 -19.54 9.34
C GLY A 276 -5.24 -19.61 9.98
N SER A 277 -5.76 -18.43 10.31
CA SER A 277 -7.08 -18.26 10.93
C SER A 277 -8.03 -17.41 10.07
N VAL A 278 -9.33 -17.70 10.16
CA VAL A 278 -10.40 -16.90 9.59
C VAL A 278 -11.38 -16.51 10.68
N SER A 279 -11.56 -15.21 10.89
CA SER A 279 -12.55 -14.66 11.81
C SER A 279 -13.83 -14.29 11.09
N GLY A 280 -14.98 -14.52 11.73
CA GLY A 280 -16.29 -14.30 11.14
C GLY A 280 -16.86 -15.55 10.49
N ASP A 281 -18.12 -15.46 10.08
CA ASP A 281 -18.87 -16.58 9.52
C ASP A 281 -18.54 -16.77 8.05
N VAL A 282 -18.30 -18.03 7.67
CA VAL A 282 -17.92 -18.42 6.30
C VAL A 282 -18.89 -19.44 5.75
N THR A 283 -19.38 -19.18 4.53
CA THR A 283 -20.12 -20.15 3.73
C THR A 283 -19.27 -20.56 2.54
N VAL A 284 -18.91 -21.84 2.47
CA VAL A 284 -18.30 -22.44 1.27
C VAL A 284 -19.42 -22.91 0.36
N GLN A 285 -19.60 -22.21 -0.75
CA GLN A 285 -20.62 -22.51 -1.75
C GLN A 285 -20.18 -23.62 -2.70
N MET A 286 -21.08 -23.98 -3.62
CA MET A 286 -20.77 -24.85 -4.76
C MET A 286 -19.49 -24.37 -5.49
N ARG A 287 -18.53 -25.28 -5.68
CA ARG A 287 -17.20 -25.03 -6.28
C ARG A 287 -16.26 -24.15 -5.44
N GLY A 288 -16.66 -23.75 -4.24
CA GLY A 288 -15.73 -23.28 -3.21
C GLY A 288 -14.90 -24.43 -2.68
N ARG A 289 -13.62 -24.17 -2.44
CA ARG A 289 -12.66 -25.21 -2.05
C ARG A 289 -11.89 -24.83 -0.79
N LEU A 290 -11.79 -25.76 0.15
CA LEU A 290 -10.92 -25.64 1.32
C LEU A 290 -9.74 -26.60 1.20
N GLU A 291 -8.54 -26.08 1.42
CA GLU A 291 -7.27 -26.82 1.47
C GLU A 291 -6.52 -26.43 2.76
N PRO A 292 -6.88 -26.98 3.92
CA PRO A 292 -6.15 -26.73 5.16
C PRO A 292 -4.65 -27.04 5.03
N GLY A 293 -3.82 -26.15 5.57
CA GLY A 293 -2.36 -26.35 5.64
C GLY A 293 -1.56 -25.83 4.43
N ASP A 294 -0.24 -25.91 4.57
CA ASP A 294 0.76 -25.73 3.51
C ASP A 294 1.67 -26.98 3.57
N SER A 295 1.19 -28.08 2.98
CA SER A 295 1.35 -29.45 3.51
C SER A 295 0.45 -29.70 4.75
N LEU A 296 0.71 -30.77 5.50
CA LEU A 296 0.00 -31.11 6.75
C LEU A 296 -0.16 -29.92 7.70
N GLY A 297 -1.40 -29.48 7.94
CA GLY A 297 -1.64 -28.28 8.74
C GLY A 297 -3.05 -28.16 9.33
N THR A 298 -3.34 -26.99 9.91
CA THR A 298 -4.65 -26.70 10.48
C THR A 298 -5.15 -25.36 10.01
N LEU A 299 -6.27 -25.32 9.29
CA LEU A 299 -7.00 -24.08 9.02
C LEU A 299 -8.04 -23.86 10.11
N THR A 300 -7.98 -22.70 10.77
CA THR A 300 -8.87 -22.39 11.90
C THR A 300 -9.94 -21.37 11.52
N PHE A 301 -11.20 -21.72 11.65
CA PHE A 301 -12.34 -20.80 11.59
C PHE A 301 -12.75 -20.44 13.02
N LEU A 302 -12.76 -19.14 13.35
CA LEU A 302 -13.13 -18.66 14.67
C LEU A 302 -14.64 -18.42 14.81
N GLY A 303 -15.34 -18.21 13.69
CA GLY A 303 -16.80 -18.14 13.61
C GLY A 303 -17.43 -19.47 13.18
N ASN A 304 -18.63 -19.38 12.61
CA ASN A 304 -19.35 -20.51 12.03
C ASN A 304 -18.78 -20.87 10.65
N LEU A 305 -18.85 -22.15 10.30
CA LEU A 305 -18.49 -22.67 8.98
C LEU A 305 -19.67 -23.44 8.40
N THR A 306 -20.16 -23.01 7.25
CA THR A 306 -21.18 -23.73 6.47
C THR A 306 -20.53 -24.31 5.21
N LEU A 307 -20.64 -25.63 5.02
CA LEU A 307 -20.28 -26.31 3.79
C LEU A 307 -21.57 -26.61 3.00
N ALA A 308 -21.86 -25.80 2.00
CA ALA A 308 -23.05 -26.00 1.16
C ALA A 308 -22.86 -27.18 0.18
N SER A 309 -23.96 -27.68 -0.37
CA SER A 309 -23.91 -28.76 -1.37
C SER A 309 -23.00 -28.36 -2.56
N GLY A 310 -22.04 -29.23 -2.88
CA GLY A 310 -21.03 -29.00 -3.90
C GLY A 310 -19.79 -28.21 -3.46
N ALA A 311 -19.68 -27.86 -2.17
CA ALA A 311 -18.41 -27.44 -1.57
C ALA A 311 -17.39 -28.58 -1.61
N LEU A 312 -16.11 -28.25 -1.80
CA LEU A 312 -15.03 -29.22 -1.85
C LEU A 312 -14.07 -28.99 -0.69
N THR A 313 -13.79 -30.03 0.08
CA THR A 313 -12.74 -30.01 1.09
C THR A 313 -11.68 -31.03 0.71
N VAL A 314 -10.41 -30.62 0.72
CA VAL A 314 -9.29 -31.50 0.39
C VAL A 314 -8.34 -31.55 1.55
N PHE A 315 -8.15 -32.76 2.04
CA PHE A 315 -7.29 -33.08 3.17
C PHE A 315 -6.14 -33.95 2.72
N GLU A 316 -4.95 -33.58 3.14
CA GLU A 316 -3.75 -34.39 3.13
C GLU A 316 -3.75 -35.23 4.41
N LEU A 317 -3.79 -36.56 4.22
CA LEU A 317 -3.85 -37.52 5.30
C LEU A 317 -2.62 -38.43 5.27
N THR A 318 -2.07 -38.72 6.44
CA THR A 318 -1.06 -39.75 6.64
C THR A 318 -1.72 -41.06 7.09
N ASN A 319 -0.91 -42.11 7.25
CA ASN A 319 -1.36 -43.38 7.82
C ASN A 319 -1.47 -43.36 9.36
N ALA A 320 -1.17 -42.23 10.00
CA ALA A 320 -1.25 -42.07 11.44
C ALA A 320 -2.68 -41.67 11.86
N PRO A 321 -3.31 -42.37 12.81
CA PRO A 321 -4.69 -42.11 13.22
C PRO A 321 -4.86 -40.86 14.12
N ALA A 322 -3.81 -40.06 14.32
CA ALA A 322 -3.84 -38.93 15.25
C ALA A 322 -4.58 -37.73 14.64
N MET A 323 -5.54 -37.17 15.40
CA MET A 323 -6.26 -35.94 15.08
C MET A 323 -5.54 -34.70 15.64
N SER A 324 -4.26 -34.54 15.30
CA SER A 324 -3.45 -33.38 15.69
C SER A 324 -2.86 -32.69 14.47
N GLY A 325 -2.83 -31.35 14.50
CA GLY A 325 -2.18 -30.55 13.46
C GLY A 325 -0.73 -30.99 13.23
N GLY A 326 -0.32 -31.04 11.98
CA GLY A 326 1.01 -31.52 11.55
C GLY A 326 1.14 -33.04 11.37
N THR A 327 0.08 -33.81 11.61
CA THR A 327 0.02 -35.26 11.29
C THR A 327 -0.97 -35.57 10.18
N ASN A 328 -2.13 -34.93 10.25
CA ASN A 328 -3.14 -34.91 9.21
C ASN A 328 -3.57 -33.46 9.06
N ASP A 329 -4.14 -33.13 7.91
CA ASP A 329 -4.86 -31.89 7.79
C ASP A 329 -6.04 -31.83 8.74
N LEU A 330 -6.30 -30.61 9.23
CA LEU A 330 -7.40 -30.31 10.13
C LEU A 330 -8.09 -29.03 9.71
N ILE A 331 -9.42 -29.05 9.76
CA ILE A 331 -10.23 -27.84 9.85
C ILE A 331 -10.73 -27.74 11.29
N ARG A 332 -10.39 -26.65 11.95
CA ARG A 332 -10.86 -26.36 13.31
C ARG A 332 -11.93 -25.29 13.25
N VAL A 333 -13.13 -25.58 13.72
CA VAL A 333 -14.24 -24.61 13.77
C VAL A 333 -14.49 -24.24 15.23
N GLY A 334 -14.49 -22.94 15.52
CA GLY A 334 -14.74 -22.38 16.84
C GLY A 334 -16.23 -22.19 17.14
N GLY A 335 -17.04 -21.93 16.12
CA GLY A 335 -18.50 -21.91 16.17
C GLY A 335 -19.14 -23.21 15.68
N ASP A 336 -20.33 -23.09 15.08
CA ASP A 336 -21.06 -24.21 14.52
C ASP A 336 -20.50 -24.62 13.14
N LEU A 337 -20.42 -25.93 12.92
CA LEU A 337 -20.16 -26.52 11.60
C LEU A 337 -21.47 -27.05 11.03
N ALA A 338 -21.96 -26.45 9.95
CA ALA A 338 -23.08 -26.94 9.17
C ALA A 338 -22.57 -27.62 7.89
N VAL A 339 -23.13 -28.78 7.56
CA VAL A 339 -22.81 -29.53 6.33
C VAL A 339 -24.13 -29.87 5.65
N ASP A 340 -24.41 -29.17 4.55
CA ASP A 340 -25.62 -29.41 3.76
C ASP A 340 -25.30 -30.46 2.68
N ASN A 341 -26.02 -31.59 2.74
CA ASN A 341 -25.91 -32.65 1.73
C ASN A 341 -26.76 -32.32 0.49
#